data_AF-A0A7W9FBK0-F1
#
_entry.id   AF-A0A7W9FBK0-F1
#
_cell.length_a   1.000
_cell.length_b   1.000
_cell.length_c   1.000
_cell.angle_alpha   90.00
_cell.angle_beta   90.00
_cell.angle_gamma   90.00
#
_symmetry.space_group_name_H-M   'P 1'
#
loop_
_entity.id
_entity.type
_entity.pdbx_description
1 polymer ?
#
loop_
_entity_poly.entity_id
_entity_poly.type
_entity_poly.pdbx_seq_one_letter_code
_entity_poly.pdbx_strand_id
1 'polypeptide(L)'
;MSSSPRLMRLCAGLSLLLILAGCVRRAPEPLRPSPYPGQTAAPLIGGLIDRPIDGGTQAAVVREGSELGRCMAQLTAARVRFSPVPDRQNSAVCGLRQGGVLGPDLGTVARMAPGDVEMTCQTALALSVWRRQSLEPAAREILGSDVVQIDHMGAYACRNVNNGVGSSRISAHAQAAALDFAGVRLRDGRRITVTKDWSGDAPEARFLRRIRDDACRIFGTVLSPDYNAVHFDHLHLEATDTRFCR
;
A
#
# COMPACT_ATOMS: atom_id res chain seq x y z
N MET A 1 83.54 71.30 25.17
CA MET A 1 83.21 72.73 25.00
C MET A 1 82.29 72.88 23.80
N SER A 2 81.38 73.85 23.82
CA SER A 2 80.24 74.08 22.90
C SER A 2 78.94 73.39 23.38
N SER A 3 78.08 74.09 24.14
CA SER A 3 77.07 75.09 23.69
C SER A 3 75.83 74.40 23.11
N SER A 4 74.68 74.40 23.81
CA SER A 4 73.54 75.31 23.57
C SER A 4 72.27 74.48 23.24
N PRO A 5 71.03 75.02 23.28
CA PRO A 5 70.12 74.78 24.39
C PRO A 5 68.73 74.25 23.95
N ARG A 6 67.88 74.06 24.98
CA ARG A 6 66.42 73.87 25.02
C ARG A 6 65.62 74.35 23.80
N LEU A 7 64.62 73.55 23.42
CA LEU A 7 63.20 73.85 23.09
C LEU A 7 62.66 72.59 22.36
N MET A 8 61.45 72.07 22.48
CA MET A 8 60.20 72.46 23.14
C MET A 8 59.38 71.17 23.22
N ARG A 9 58.95 70.77 24.42
CA ARG A 9 58.02 69.64 24.60
C ARG A 9 56.61 70.15 24.25
N LEU A 10 55.98 69.56 23.24
CA LEU A 10 54.53 69.60 23.06
C LEU A 10 54.03 68.17 22.99
N CYS A 11 53.19 67.85 23.97
CA CYS A 11 52.61 66.56 24.27
C CYS A 11 51.80 66.04 23.07
N ALA A 12 52.20 64.88 22.54
CA ALA A 12 51.36 64.10 21.65
C ALA A 12 50.21 63.52 22.49
N GLY A 13 49.01 64.06 22.30
CA GLY A 13 47.78 63.49 22.85
C GLY A 13 47.48 62.16 22.16
N LEU A 14 47.58 61.06 22.90
CA LEU A 14 47.15 59.75 22.46
C LEU A 14 46.36 59.10 23.61
N SER A 15 45.07 59.43 23.68
CA SER A 15 44.11 58.76 24.57
C SER A 15 42.96 58.24 23.72
N LEU A 16 43.23 57.19 22.95
CA LEU A 16 42.19 56.43 22.26
C LEU A 16 41.63 55.42 23.27
N LEU A 17 40.47 55.74 23.86
CA LEU A 17 39.69 54.81 24.67
C LEU A 17 39.33 53.59 23.80
N LEU A 18 39.87 52.42 24.17
CA LEU A 18 39.40 51.13 23.70
C LEU A 18 37.99 50.89 24.23
N ILE A 19 36.98 51.16 23.41
CA ILE A 19 35.61 50.68 23.63
C ILE A 19 35.67 49.17 23.42
N LEU A 20 35.67 48.41 24.51
CA LEU A 20 35.37 46.98 24.49
C LEU A 20 33.93 46.82 23.99
N ALA A 21 33.77 46.62 22.69
CA ALA A 21 32.53 46.15 22.10
C ALA A 21 32.31 44.71 22.59
N GLY A 22 31.66 44.59 23.75
CA GLY A 22 31.16 43.33 24.25
C GLY A 22 30.26 42.71 23.19
N CYS A 23 30.70 41.59 22.63
CA CYS A 23 29.83 40.73 21.85
C CYS A 23 28.82 40.08 22.82
N VAL A 24 27.77 40.82 23.18
CA VAL A 24 26.57 40.22 23.75
C VAL A 24 26.01 39.33 22.66
N ARG A 25 26.22 38.02 22.81
CA ARG A 25 25.52 37.00 22.02
C ARG A 25 24.05 37.14 22.38
N ARG A 26 23.29 37.83 21.53
CA ARG A 26 21.84 37.90 21.60
C ARG A 26 21.35 36.45 21.53
N ALA A 27 20.70 35.97 22.58
CA ALA A 27 20.03 34.68 22.54
C ALA A 27 19.09 34.67 21.32
N PRO A 28 19.03 33.57 20.54
CA PRO A 28 18.08 33.49 19.44
C PRO A 28 16.68 33.69 20.00
N GLU A 29 15.94 34.63 19.41
CA GLU A 29 14.55 34.88 19.77
C GLU A 29 13.76 33.56 19.60
N PRO A 30 12.96 33.13 20.59
CA PRO A 30 12.15 31.94 20.43
C PRO A 30 11.24 32.15 19.21
N LEU A 31 11.35 31.24 18.25
CA LEU A 31 10.53 31.23 17.04
C LEU A 31 9.07 31.35 17.45
N ARG A 32 8.42 32.46 17.06
CA ARG A 32 6.97 32.60 17.20
C ARG A 32 6.33 31.51 16.34
N PRO A 33 5.45 30.65 16.90
CA PRO A 33 4.77 29.66 16.09
C PRO A 33 3.98 30.38 14.99
N SER A 34 4.23 29.98 13.74
CA SER A 34 3.52 30.51 12.58
C SER A 34 2.01 30.26 12.73
N PRO A 35 1.14 31.22 12.40
CA PRO A 35 -0.29 30.99 12.29
C PRO A 35 -0.60 30.29 10.96
N TYR A 36 0.08 29.18 10.68
CA TYR A 36 -0.50 28.21 9.76
C TYR A 36 -1.65 27.55 10.52
N PRO A 37 -2.85 27.43 9.93
CA PRO A 37 -3.88 26.61 10.53
C PRO A 37 -3.24 25.25 10.74
N GLY A 38 -3.08 24.87 12.01
CA GLY A 38 -2.59 23.57 12.38
C GLY A 38 -3.39 22.58 11.55
N GLN A 39 -2.70 21.71 10.84
CA GLN A 39 -3.32 20.49 10.37
C GLN A 39 -3.93 19.89 11.63
N THR A 40 -5.23 20.06 11.78
CA THR A 40 -6.00 19.23 12.68
C THR A 40 -5.62 17.85 12.21
N ALA A 41 -4.86 17.12 13.04
CA ALA A 41 -4.63 15.71 12.80
C ALA A 41 -6.04 15.16 12.63
N ALA A 42 -6.39 14.84 11.37
CA ALA A 42 -7.64 14.17 11.10
C ALA A 42 -7.64 12.99 12.06
N PRO A 43 -8.73 12.80 12.83
CA PRO A 43 -8.75 11.69 13.77
C PRO A 43 -8.40 10.43 12.98
N LEU A 44 -7.58 9.55 13.54
CA LEU A 44 -7.28 8.22 12.98
C LEU A 44 -8.56 7.35 13.01
N ILE A 45 -9.64 7.84 12.42
CA ILE A 45 -10.81 7.07 12.04
C ILE A 45 -10.34 6.27 10.84
N GLY A 46 -10.26 4.96 11.05
CA GLY A 46 -9.54 3.98 10.23
C GLY A 46 -9.61 4.26 8.73
N GLY A 47 -8.45 4.16 8.07
CA GLY A 47 -8.36 4.24 6.62
C GLY A 47 -9.28 3.21 5.94
N LEU A 48 -9.41 3.30 4.62
CA LEU A 48 -10.30 2.43 3.84
C LEU A 48 -10.19 0.93 4.20
N ILE A 49 -8.97 0.48 4.52
CA ILE A 49 -8.66 -0.90 4.92
C ILE A 49 -9.37 -1.36 6.19
N ASP A 50 -9.66 -0.46 7.13
CA ASP A 50 -10.24 -0.80 8.43
C ASP A 50 -11.74 -0.44 8.51
N ARG A 51 -12.32 0.14 7.45
CA ARG A 51 -13.74 0.48 7.36
C ARG A 51 -14.57 -0.72 6.92
N PRO A 52 -15.66 -1.08 7.62
CA PRO A 52 -16.51 -2.22 7.25
C PRO A 52 -16.86 -2.27 5.77
N ILE A 53 -16.75 -3.44 5.15
CA ILE A 53 -17.16 -3.64 3.76
C ILE A 53 -18.66 -3.36 3.61
N ASP A 54 -19.02 -2.44 2.71
CA ASP A 54 -20.37 -1.99 2.39
C ASP A 54 -20.57 -1.89 0.86
N GLY A 55 -21.68 -1.31 0.40
CA GLY A 55 -21.97 -1.17 -1.03
C GLY A 55 -21.07 -0.15 -1.77
N GLY A 56 -20.37 0.70 -1.03
CA GLY A 56 -19.47 1.74 -1.55
C GLY A 56 -18.00 1.34 -1.54
N THR A 57 -17.63 0.22 -0.92
CA THR A 57 -16.23 -0.22 -0.77
C THR A 57 -15.49 -0.29 -2.10
N GLN A 58 -16.05 -0.95 -3.12
CA GLN A 58 -15.44 -1.02 -4.46
C GLN A 58 -15.15 0.38 -5.03
N ALA A 59 -16.13 1.28 -5.01
CA ALA A 59 -15.95 2.63 -5.55
C ALA A 59 -14.91 3.43 -4.75
N ALA A 60 -14.80 3.19 -3.45
CA ALA A 60 -13.75 3.77 -2.62
C ALA A 60 -12.37 3.20 -2.96
N VAL A 61 -12.24 1.89 -3.19
CA VAL A 61 -10.98 1.27 -3.64
C VAL A 61 -10.51 1.88 -4.95
N VAL A 62 -11.40 2.01 -5.95
CA VAL A 62 -11.05 2.61 -7.24
C VAL A 62 -10.64 4.08 -7.07
N ARG A 63 -11.43 4.87 -6.33
CA ARG A 63 -11.13 6.29 -6.12
C ARG A 63 -9.84 6.57 -5.36
N GLU A 64 -9.59 5.83 -4.28
CA GLU A 64 -8.40 6.01 -3.46
C GLU A 64 -7.18 5.35 -4.10
N GLY A 65 -7.39 4.30 -4.91
CA GLY A 65 -6.38 3.54 -5.63
C GLY A 65 -5.89 4.19 -6.92
N SER A 66 -6.67 5.09 -7.53
CA SER A 66 -6.38 5.65 -8.87
C SER A 66 -5.16 6.55 -8.93
N GLU A 67 -4.66 7.01 -7.78
CA GLU A 67 -3.46 7.83 -7.68
C GLU A 67 -2.51 7.26 -6.65
N LEU A 68 -1.24 7.07 -7.04
CA LEU A 68 -0.24 6.42 -6.19
C LEU A 68 -0.13 7.08 -4.81
N GLY A 69 -0.11 8.42 -4.75
CA GLY A 69 -0.02 9.15 -3.48
C GLY A 69 -1.19 8.92 -2.53
N ARG A 70 -2.43 8.89 -3.05
CA ARG A 70 -3.64 8.62 -2.24
C ARG A 70 -3.66 7.17 -1.77
N CYS A 71 -3.36 6.24 -2.66
CA CYS A 71 -3.31 4.83 -2.34
C CYS A 71 -2.26 4.55 -1.26
N MET A 72 -1.05 5.11 -1.41
CA MET A 72 0.02 5.01 -0.42
C MET A 72 -0.38 5.57 0.94
N ALA A 73 -1.15 6.66 0.99
CA ALA A 73 -1.66 7.20 2.24
C ALA A 73 -2.60 6.20 2.94
N GLN A 74 -3.50 5.53 2.21
CA GLN A 74 -4.36 4.48 2.78
C GLN A 74 -3.56 3.29 3.31
N LEU A 75 -2.62 2.76 2.51
CA LEU A 75 -1.77 1.63 2.91
C LEU A 75 -0.92 1.98 4.14
N THR A 76 -0.31 3.16 4.15
CA THR A 76 0.55 3.64 5.25
C THR A 76 -0.25 3.86 6.52
N ALA A 77 -1.42 4.49 6.44
CA ALA A 77 -2.30 4.70 7.60
C ALA A 77 -2.70 3.37 8.26
N ALA A 78 -2.92 2.34 7.44
CA ALA A 78 -3.22 0.99 7.92
C ALA A 78 -1.98 0.22 8.38
N ARG A 79 -0.75 0.74 8.19
CA ARG A 79 0.54 0.05 8.44
C ARG A 79 0.78 -1.16 7.52
N VAL A 80 0.35 -1.06 6.27
CA VAL A 80 0.73 -1.98 5.19
C VAL A 80 2.00 -1.46 4.53
N ARG A 81 3.03 -2.31 4.41
CA ARG A 81 4.22 -1.97 3.64
C ARG A 81 3.95 -2.15 2.16
N PHE A 82 4.19 -1.09 1.40
CA PHE A 82 4.22 -1.12 -0.05
C PHE A 82 5.42 -0.32 -0.53
N SER A 83 6.22 -0.92 -1.40
CA SER A 83 7.44 -0.33 -1.93
C SER A 83 7.22 0.03 -3.39
N PRO A 84 6.97 1.31 -3.72
CA PRO A 84 6.75 1.72 -5.10
C PRO A 84 7.93 1.36 -6.00
N VAL A 85 7.64 0.99 -7.24
CA VAL A 85 8.63 0.73 -8.29
C VAL A 85 8.41 1.71 -9.45
N PRO A 86 9.44 2.00 -10.27
CA PRO A 86 9.27 2.83 -11.46
C PRO A 86 8.22 2.23 -12.41
N ASP A 87 7.45 3.11 -13.06
CA ASP A 87 6.54 2.72 -14.12
C ASP A 87 7.29 2.01 -15.25
N ARG A 88 6.67 0.97 -15.81
CA ARG A 88 7.21 0.18 -16.93
C ARG A 88 6.16 0.08 -18.01
N GLN A 89 6.58 0.34 -19.25
CA GLN A 89 5.74 0.14 -20.42
C GLN A 89 6.47 -0.80 -21.38
N ASN A 90 6.01 -2.05 -21.42
CA ASN A 90 6.63 -3.10 -22.24
C ASN A 90 6.00 -3.15 -23.64
N SER A 91 4.74 -2.73 -23.76
CA SER A 91 4.03 -2.55 -25.03
C SER A 91 2.89 -1.54 -24.88
N ALA A 92 2.07 -1.37 -25.93
CA ALA A 92 0.86 -0.55 -25.85
C ALA A 92 -0.13 -1.03 -24.77
N VAL A 93 -0.13 -2.32 -24.43
CA VAL A 93 -1.13 -2.94 -23.55
C VAL A 93 -0.52 -3.60 -22.30
N CYS A 94 0.79 -3.80 -22.27
CA CYS A 94 1.49 -4.46 -21.17
C CYS A 94 2.43 -3.51 -20.43
N GLY A 95 2.38 -3.53 -19.10
CA GLY A 95 3.22 -2.69 -18.27
C GLY A 95 2.86 -2.76 -16.79
N LEU A 96 3.40 -1.83 -16.03
CA LEU A 96 3.00 -1.56 -14.65
C LEU A 96 3.05 -0.04 -14.48
N ARG A 97 1.95 0.54 -14.00
CA ARG A 97 1.89 1.97 -13.66
C ARG A 97 1.38 2.13 -12.23
N GLN A 98 1.89 3.12 -11.51
CA GLN A 98 1.51 3.40 -10.12
C GLN A 98 1.59 2.12 -9.25
N GLY A 99 2.64 1.32 -9.50
CA GLY A 99 2.79 -0.01 -8.93
C GLY A 99 3.92 -0.11 -7.92
N GLY A 100 4.02 -1.28 -7.31
CA GLY A 100 5.02 -1.55 -6.29
C GLY A 100 4.93 -2.98 -5.77
N VAL A 101 5.88 -3.31 -4.92
CA VAL A 101 5.95 -4.60 -4.23
C VAL A 101 5.09 -4.53 -2.97
N LEU A 102 4.14 -5.46 -2.83
CA LEU A 102 3.38 -5.62 -1.60
C LEU A 102 4.21 -6.34 -0.54
N GLY A 103 4.48 -5.65 0.56
CA GLY A 103 5.23 -6.18 1.69
C GLY A 103 4.34 -6.64 2.86
N PRO A 104 4.92 -6.76 4.06
CA PRO A 104 4.19 -7.13 5.27
C PRO A 104 3.06 -6.17 5.59
N ASP A 105 1.94 -6.73 6.02
CA ASP A 105 0.79 -6.00 6.57
C ASP A 105 0.77 -6.25 8.09
N LEU A 106 0.94 -5.19 8.90
CA LEU A 106 1.01 -5.33 10.37
C LEU A 106 -0.34 -5.60 11.05
N GLY A 107 -1.44 -5.60 10.30
CA GLY A 107 -2.75 -6.02 10.77
C GLY A 107 -3.00 -7.53 10.65
N THR A 108 -2.04 -8.27 10.10
CA THR A 108 -2.14 -9.71 9.81
C THR A 108 -0.80 -10.42 10.02
N VAL A 109 -0.85 -11.74 10.20
CA VAL A 109 0.33 -12.62 10.25
C VAL A 109 0.57 -13.38 8.95
N ALA A 110 -0.36 -13.31 8.00
CA ALA A 110 -0.28 -14.03 6.73
C ALA A 110 0.74 -13.39 5.80
N ARG A 111 1.68 -14.20 5.30
CA ARG A 111 2.60 -13.79 4.22
C ARG A 111 2.06 -14.18 2.84
N MET A 112 2.44 -13.46 1.81
CA MET A 112 2.18 -13.83 0.42
C MET A 112 3.20 -14.89 -0.03
N ALA A 113 2.76 -15.83 -0.86
CA ALA A 113 3.60 -16.85 -1.47
C ALA A 113 3.20 -17.08 -2.93
N PRO A 114 4.11 -16.88 -3.90
CA PRO A 114 5.47 -16.34 -3.75
C PRO A 114 5.55 -14.96 -3.06
N GLY A 115 6.71 -14.63 -2.48
CA GLY A 115 6.94 -13.30 -1.90
C GLY A 115 7.15 -12.22 -2.95
N ASP A 116 7.29 -10.96 -2.52
CA ASP A 116 7.66 -9.81 -3.36
C ASP A 116 6.81 -9.61 -4.62
N VAL A 117 5.51 -9.90 -4.53
CA VAL A 117 4.57 -9.74 -5.64
C VAL A 117 4.40 -8.25 -6.00
N GLU A 118 4.70 -7.93 -7.26
CA GLU A 118 4.45 -6.60 -7.83
C GLU A 118 3.03 -6.50 -8.37
N MET A 119 2.32 -5.43 -8.00
CA MET A 119 0.96 -5.14 -8.47
C MET A 119 0.71 -3.62 -8.53
N THR A 120 -0.38 -3.19 -9.16
CA THR A 120 -0.82 -1.79 -9.03
C THR A 120 -1.14 -1.48 -7.58
N CYS A 121 -0.93 -0.23 -7.15
CA CYS A 121 -1.28 0.17 -5.78
C CYS A 121 -2.77 -0.06 -5.48
N GLN A 122 -3.65 0.19 -6.46
CA GLN A 122 -5.09 -0.12 -6.37
C GLN A 122 -5.36 -1.60 -6.04
N THR A 123 -4.66 -2.53 -6.70
CA THR A 123 -4.78 -3.97 -6.42
C THR A 123 -4.29 -4.29 -5.02
N ALA A 124 -3.18 -3.70 -4.59
CA ALA A 124 -2.67 -3.87 -3.22
C ALA A 124 -3.65 -3.36 -2.17
N LEU A 125 -4.29 -2.21 -2.41
CA LEU A 125 -5.30 -1.63 -1.53
C LEU A 125 -6.53 -2.54 -1.41
N ALA A 126 -7.06 -3.02 -2.55
CA ALA A 126 -8.17 -3.97 -2.59
C ALA A 126 -7.84 -5.25 -1.81
N LEU A 127 -6.64 -5.78 -2.02
CA LEU A 127 -6.17 -6.99 -1.37
C LEU A 127 -6.01 -6.81 0.14
N SER A 128 -5.50 -5.68 0.61
CA SER A 128 -5.41 -5.38 2.04
C SER A 128 -6.78 -5.26 2.72
N VAL A 129 -7.77 -4.64 2.05
CA VAL A 129 -9.17 -4.63 2.55
C VAL A 129 -9.68 -6.06 2.70
N TRP A 130 -9.55 -6.87 1.64
CA TRP A 130 -10.06 -8.23 1.61
C TRP A 130 -9.40 -9.15 2.64
N ARG A 131 -8.08 -9.07 2.77
CA ARG A 131 -7.30 -9.87 3.73
C ARG A 131 -7.78 -9.66 5.16
N ARG A 132 -7.90 -8.39 5.57
CA ARG A 132 -8.22 -8.03 6.95
C ARG A 132 -9.69 -8.22 7.30
N GLN A 133 -10.59 -7.96 6.36
CA GLN A 133 -12.03 -7.91 6.65
C GLN A 133 -12.81 -9.14 6.18
N SER A 134 -12.23 -9.98 5.34
CA SER A 134 -12.88 -11.21 4.88
C SER A 134 -12.01 -12.44 5.09
N LEU A 135 -10.87 -12.54 4.41
CA LEU A 135 -10.10 -13.78 4.37
C LEU A 135 -9.70 -14.30 5.76
N GLU A 136 -9.14 -13.44 6.60
CA GLU A 136 -8.67 -13.87 7.92
C GLU A 136 -9.79 -14.03 8.95
N PRO A 137 -10.77 -13.11 9.06
CA PRO A 137 -11.94 -13.33 9.90
C PRO A 137 -12.68 -14.62 9.53
N ALA A 138 -12.93 -14.86 8.25
CA ALA A 138 -13.63 -16.06 7.79
C ALA A 138 -12.85 -17.34 8.13
N ALA A 139 -11.51 -17.33 8.05
CA ALA A 139 -10.71 -18.49 8.44
C ALA A 139 -10.85 -18.78 9.94
N ARG A 140 -10.81 -17.76 10.80
CA ARG A 140 -11.05 -17.93 12.25
C ARG A 140 -12.47 -18.41 12.55
N GLU A 141 -13.47 -17.81 11.91
CA GLU A 141 -14.89 -18.11 12.16
C GLU A 141 -15.30 -19.51 11.68
N ILE A 142 -14.86 -19.90 10.47
CA ILE A 142 -15.34 -21.11 9.80
C ILE A 142 -14.38 -22.28 10.03
N LEU A 143 -13.08 -22.02 10.01
CA LEU A 143 -12.05 -23.05 10.11
C LEU A 143 -11.44 -23.13 11.51
N GLY A 144 -11.66 -22.14 12.39
CA GLY A 144 -11.11 -22.12 13.74
C GLY A 144 -9.59 -21.90 13.79
N SER A 145 -8.98 -21.36 12.74
CA SER A 145 -7.52 -21.24 12.61
C SER A 145 -7.11 -19.99 11.85
N ASP A 146 -5.98 -19.39 12.24
CA ASP A 146 -5.43 -18.22 11.56
C ASP A 146 -4.77 -18.60 10.23
N VAL A 147 -4.88 -17.73 9.24
CA VAL A 147 -4.09 -17.83 8.01
C VAL A 147 -2.68 -17.33 8.27
N VAL A 148 -1.68 -18.15 7.91
CA VAL A 148 -0.25 -17.79 8.03
C VAL A 148 0.43 -17.63 6.68
N GLN A 149 -0.25 -18.03 5.61
CA GLN A 149 0.21 -17.87 4.24
C GLN A 149 -0.95 -17.82 3.27
N ILE A 150 -0.84 -16.95 2.27
CA ILE A 150 -1.72 -16.87 1.11
C ILE A 150 -0.92 -17.36 -0.11
N ASP A 151 -1.39 -18.43 -0.74
CA ASP A 151 -0.83 -18.97 -1.98
C ASP A 151 -1.49 -18.27 -3.18
N HIS A 152 -0.71 -17.76 -4.12
CA HIS A 152 -1.19 -17.14 -5.35
C HIS A 152 -0.37 -17.55 -6.57
N MET A 153 -0.93 -17.35 -7.77
CA MET A 153 -0.29 -17.68 -9.06
C MET A 153 0.37 -16.47 -9.73
N GLY A 154 0.18 -15.28 -9.16
CA GLY A 154 0.86 -14.05 -9.57
C GLY A 154 -0.10 -12.92 -9.86
N ALA A 155 0.47 -11.74 -10.10
CA ALA A 155 -0.28 -10.55 -10.46
C ALA A 155 0.02 -10.08 -11.89
N TYR A 156 1.24 -10.28 -12.40
CA TYR A 156 1.63 -9.87 -13.74
C TYR A 156 1.78 -11.04 -14.71
N ALA A 157 1.11 -10.94 -15.86
CA ALA A 157 1.31 -11.79 -17.04
C ALA A 157 0.81 -11.04 -18.29
N CYS A 158 1.71 -10.70 -19.21
CA CYS A 158 1.36 -10.01 -20.46
C CYS A 158 0.68 -10.99 -21.44
N ARG A 159 -0.65 -11.01 -21.44
CA ARG A 159 -1.48 -11.90 -22.27
C ARG A 159 -2.92 -11.40 -22.44
N ASN A 160 -3.63 -11.97 -23.41
CA ASN A 160 -5.08 -11.84 -23.51
C ASN A 160 -5.79 -12.69 -22.44
N VAL A 161 -7.05 -12.36 -22.18
CA VAL A 161 -7.96 -13.20 -21.39
C VAL A 161 -8.02 -14.60 -21.99
N ASN A 162 -8.04 -15.63 -21.14
CA ASN A 162 -8.02 -17.05 -21.55
C ASN A 162 -6.87 -17.40 -22.52
N ASN A 163 -5.73 -16.70 -22.42
CA ASN A 163 -4.60 -16.87 -23.33
C ASN A 163 -4.97 -16.67 -24.81
N GLY A 164 -6.00 -15.87 -25.10
CA GLY A 164 -6.48 -15.60 -26.47
C GLY A 164 -7.54 -16.57 -26.98
N VAL A 165 -7.86 -17.63 -26.24
CA VAL A 165 -8.90 -18.60 -26.64
C VAL A 165 -10.28 -17.97 -26.46
N GLY A 166 -10.96 -17.71 -27.57
CA GLY A 166 -12.31 -17.14 -27.58
C GLY A 166 -12.40 -15.68 -27.12
N SER A 167 -11.27 -14.98 -26.96
CA SER A 167 -11.24 -13.57 -26.55
C SER A 167 -10.02 -12.84 -27.09
N SER A 168 -10.23 -11.65 -27.65
CA SER A 168 -9.18 -10.69 -27.99
C SER A 168 -8.95 -9.63 -26.90
N ARG A 169 -9.71 -9.68 -25.80
CA ARG A 169 -9.60 -8.72 -24.70
C ARG A 169 -8.29 -8.92 -23.95
N ILE A 170 -7.60 -7.82 -23.64
CA ILE A 170 -6.41 -7.82 -22.79
C ILE A 170 -6.79 -8.18 -21.35
N SER A 171 -6.00 -9.04 -20.71
CA SER A 171 -6.19 -9.40 -19.29
C SER A 171 -5.69 -8.28 -18.38
N ALA A 172 -6.32 -8.07 -17.22
CA ALA A 172 -5.82 -7.18 -16.18
C ALA A 172 -4.43 -7.58 -15.65
N HIS A 173 -4.06 -8.88 -15.77
CA HIS A 173 -2.70 -9.33 -15.48
C HIS A 173 -1.64 -8.66 -16.38
N ALA A 174 -1.99 -8.21 -17.58
CA ALA A 174 -1.05 -7.51 -18.45
C ALA A 174 -0.56 -6.18 -17.84
N GLN A 175 -1.28 -5.67 -16.84
CA GLN A 175 -1.00 -4.42 -16.14
C GLN A 175 -0.70 -4.62 -14.63
N ALA A 176 -0.60 -5.88 -14.18
CA ALA A 176 -0.58 -6.25 -12.77
C ALA A 176 -1.75 -5.68 -11.95
N ALA A 177 -2.91 -5.54 -12.59
CA ALA A 177 -4.15 -5.01 -12.01
C ALA A 177 -5.08 -6.12 -11.49
N ALA A 178 -4.57 -7.34 -11.36
CA ALA A 178 -5.28 -8.49 -10.83
C ALA A 178 -4.35 -9.42 -10.05
N LEU A 179 -4.92 -10.30 -9.24
CA LEU A 179 -4.22 -11.38 -8.53
C LEU A 179 -5.01 -12.68 -8.66
N ASP A 180 -4.33 -13.77 -8.99
CA ASP A 180 -4.92 -15.11 -8.97
C ASP A 180 -4.63 -15.80 -7.64
N PHE A 181 -5.61 -15.84 -6.74
CA PHE A 181 -5.54 -16.48 -5.43
C PHE A 181 -5.77 -18.00 -5.54
N ALA A 182 -4.85 -18.82 -5.03
CA ALA A 182 -4.92 -20.27 -5.13
C ALA A 182 -5.36 -20.96 -3.82
N GLY A 183 -5.11 -20.34 -2.67
CA GLY A 183 -5.43 -20.93 -1.37
C GLY A 183 -4.70 -20.33 -0.19
N VAL A 184 -4.76 -21.01 0.95
CA VAL A 184 -4.13 -20.60 2.22
C VAL A 184 -3.44 -21.76 2.92
N ARG A 185 -2.43 -21.44 3.73
CA ARG A 185 -1.96 -22.33 4.82
C ARG A 185 -2.39 -21.74 6.16
N LEU A 186 -2.91 -22.61 7.02
CA LEU A 186 -3.38 -22.25 8.35
C LEU A 186 -2.29 -22.51 9.41
N ARG A 187 -2.44 -21.87 10.57
CA ARG A 187 -1.53 -22.03 11.72
C ARG A 187 -1.42 -23.47 12.20
N ASP A 188 -2.50 -24.24 12.09
CA ASP A 188 -2.58 -25.66 12.46
C ASP A 188 -1.97 -26.62 11.42
N GLY A 189 -1.42 -26.09 10.32
CA GLY A 189 -0.75 -26.87 9.27
C GLY A 189 -1.66 -27.31 8.12
N ARG A 190 -2.99 -27.12 8.22
CA ARG A 190 -3.89 -27.39 7.08
C ARG A 190 -3.56 -26.47 5.90
N ARG A 191 -3.72 -27.01 4.70
CA ARG A 191 -3.64 -26.28 3.44
C ARG A 191 -4.98 -26.37 2.74
N ILE A 192 -5.61 -25.23 2.52
CA ILE A 192 -6.90 -25.12 1.83
C ILE A 192 -6.62 -24.53 0.45
N THR A 193 -7.12 -25.17 -0.60
CA THR A 193 -6.87 -24.79 -2.00
C THR A 193 -8.17 -24.73 -2.78
N VAL A 194 -8.27 -23.76 -3.69
CA VAL A 194 -9.46 -23.63 -4.57
C VAL A 194 -9.68 -24.93 -5.34
N THR A 195 -8.64 -25.50 -5.94
CA THR A 195 -8.74 -26.73 -6.75
C THR A 195 -9.36 -27.93 -6.01
N LYS A 196 -9.01 -28.11 -4.73
CA LYS A 196 -9.40 -29.33 -3.98
C LYS A 196 -10.63 -29.13 -3.12
N ASP A 197 -10.80 -27.91 -2.60
CA ASP A 197 -11.69 -27.66 -1.48
C ASP A 197 -12.88 -26.77 -1.85
N TRP A 198 -13.06 -26.41 -3.13
CA TRP A 198 -14.16 -25.53 -3.58
C TRP A 198 -15.55 -26.16 -3.48
N SER A 199 -15.66 -27.46 -3.75
CA SER A 199 -16.93 -28.15 -3.95
C SER A 199 -17.49 -28.76 -2.65
N GLY A 200 -18.82 -28.95 -2.61
CA GLY A 200 -19.51 -29.55 -1.47
C GLY A 200 -19.70 -28.60 -0.29
N ASP A 201 -20.04 -29.17 0.86
CA ASP A 201 -20.50 -28.41 2.05
C ASP A 201 -19.51 -28.43 3.21
N ALA A 202 -18.29 -28.92 3.00
CA ALA A 202 -17.24 -28.88 4.00
C ALA A 202 -16.93 -27.43 4.46
N PRO A 203 -16.44 -27.23 5.70
CA PRO A 203 -16.05 -25.91 6.20
C PRO A 203 -15.12 -25.16 5.25
N GLU A 204 -14.18 -25.86 4.61
CA GLU A 204 -13.23 -25.33 3.64
C GLU A 204 -13.93 -24.74 2.41
N ALA A 205 -14.92 -25.44 1.89
CA ALA A 205 -15.73 -25.01 0.75
C ALA A 205 -16.57 -23.79 1.09
N ARG A 206 -17.18 -23.78 2.29
CA ARG A 206 -17.92 -22.61 2.80
C ARG A 206 -17.00 -21.40 3.01
N PHE A 207 -15.79 -21.63 3.52
CA PHE A 207 -14.76 -20.59 3.66
C PHE A 207 -14.39 -19.97 2.31
N LEU A 208 -14.06 -20.79 1.31
CA LEU A 208 -13.68 -20.31 -0.02
C LEU A 208 -14.80 -19.54 -0.71
N ARG A 209 -16.05 -19.99 -0.60
CA ARG A 209 -17.21 -19.26 -1.14
C ARG A 209 -17.46 -17.95 -0.39
N ARG A 210 -17.34 -17.95 0.93
CA ARG A 210 -17.48 -16.72 1.75
C ARG A 210 -16.48 -15.66 1.32
N ILE A 211 -15.20 -16.01 1.22
CA ILE A 211 -14.16 -15.03 0.83
C ILE A 211 -14.33 -14.58 -0.62
N ARG A 212 -14.83 -15.43 -1.52
CA ARG A 212 -15.19 -15.07 -2.89
C ARG A 212 -16.33 -14.05 -2.91
N ASP A 213 -17.39 -14.28 -2.15
CA ASP A 213 -18.56 -13.39 -2.11
C ASP A 213 -18.21 -12.01 -1.55
N ASP A 214 -17.40 -11.97 -0.49
CA ASP A 214 -16.89 -10.71 0.05
C ASP A 214 -15.96 -10.00 -0.94
N ALA A 215 -15.12 -10.75 -1.68
CA ALA A 215 -14.25 -10.17 -2.72
C ALA A 215 -15.08 -9.46 -3.81
N CYS A 216 -16.25 -9.99 -4.16
CA CYS A 216 -17.13 -9.37 -5.16
C CYS A 216 -17.62 -7.97 -4.75
N ARG A 217 -17.55 -7.62 -3.46
CA ARG A 217 -17.90 -6.30 -2.94
C ARG A 217 -16.73 -5.31 -2.98
N ILE A 218 -15.52 -5.78 -3.34
CA ILE A 218 -14.25 -5.04 -3.24
C ILE A 218 -13.60 -4.87 -4.62
N PHE A 219 -13.41 -5.98 -5.36
CA PHE A 219 -12.56 -5.99 -6.56
C PHE A 219 -13.31 -5.54 -7.82
N GLY A 220 -14.61 -5.79 -7.94
CA GLY A 220 -15.38 -5.42 -9.13
C GLY A 220 -15.43 -6.53 -10.18
N THR A 221 -14.28 -7.11 -10.56
CA THR A 221 -14.26 -8.41 -11.27
C THR A 221 -13.69 -9.51 -10.38
N VAL A 222 -14.50 -10.55 -10.15
CA VAL A 222 -14.11 -11.76 -9.41
C VAL A 222 -14.59 -12.98 -10.17
N LEU A 223 -13.66 -13.86 -10.52
CA LEU A 223 -13.97 -15.10 -11.24
C LEU A 223 -13.54 -16.29 -10.40
N SER A 224 -14.41 -17.29 -10.31
CA SER A 224 -14.22 -18.49 -9.50
C SER A 224 -14.39 -19.77 -10.34
N PRO A 225 -14.18 -20.96 -9.75
CA PRO A 225 -14.46 -22.23 -10.44
C PRO A 225 -15.89 -22.34 -11.00
N ASP A 226 -16.86 -21.61 -10.42
CA ASP A 226 -18.25 -21.60 -10.89
C ASP A 226 -18.42 -20.83 -12.22
N TYR A 227 -17.42 -20.03 -12.62
CA TYR A 227 -17.47 -19.28 -13.87
C TYR A 227 -17.15 -20.14 -15.09
N ASN A 228 -15.97 -20.77 -15.12
CA ASN A 228 -15.52 -21.64 -16.20
C ASN A 228 -14.29 -22.47 -15.81
N ALA A 229 -13.94 -23.41 -16.70
CA ALA A 229 -12.81 -24.33 -16.51
C ALA A 229 -11.43 -23.66 -16.41
N VAL A 230 -11.25 -22.40 -16.83
CA VAL A 230 -9.96 -21.69 -16.69
C VAL A 230 -9.72 -21.29 -15.24
N HIS A 231 -10.78 -21.09 -14.46
CA HIS A 231 -10.71 -20.64 -13.07
C HIS A 231 -10.95 -21.78 -12.07
N PHE A 232 -10.80 -23.04 -12.51
CA PHE A 232 -11.07 -24.21 -11.68
C PHE A 232 -10.16 -24.32 -10.44
N ASP A 233 -8.99 -23.69 -10.47
CA ASP A 233 -7.93 -23.80 -9.48
C ASP A 233 -7.57 -22.48 -8.77
N HIS A 234 -8.26 -21.38 -9.07
CA HIS A 234 -8.01 -20.09 -8.45
C HIS A 234 -9.23 -19.17 -8.42
N LEU A 235 -9.15 -18.13 -7.59
CA LEU A 235 -10.01 -16.94 -7.69
C LEU A 235 -9.23 -15.85 -8.42
N HIS A 236 -9.76 -15.37 -9.54
CA HIS A 236 -9.22 -14.18 -10.21
C HIS A 236 -9.80 -12.93 -9.55
N LEU A 237 -8.94 -12.06 -9.02
CA LEU A 237 -9.31 -10.84 -8.30
C LEU A 237 -8.78 -9.62 -9.03
N GLU A 238 -9.61 -8.95 -9.83
CA GLU A 238 -9.25 -7.75 -10.61
C GLU A 238 -9.88 -6.53 -9.96
N ALA A 239 -9.06 -5.56 -9.52
CA ALA A 239 -9.54 -4.33 -8.89
C ALA A 239 -9.94 -3.29 -9.96
N THR A 240 -11.23 -3.12 -10.18
CA THR A 240 -11.81 -2.34 -11.27
C THR A 240 -13.19 -1.78 -10.89
N ASP A 241 -13.76 -0.91 -11.72
CA ASP A 241 -15.09 -0.30 -11.52
C ASP A 241 -16.25 -1.15 -12.11
N THR A 242 -15.92 -2.24 -12.80
CA THR A 242 -16.91 -3.19 -13.33
C THR A 242 -17.62 -3.96 -12.21
N ARG A 243 -18.73 -4.62 -12.52
CA ARG A 243 -19.46 -5.47 -11.56
C ARG A 243 -19.69 -6.85 -12.16
N PHE A 244 -18.63 -7.64 -12.23
CA PHE A 244 -18.64 -8.99 -12.78
C PHE A 244 -18.14 -10.00 -11.75
N CYS A 245 -19.09 -10.59 -11.01
CA CYS A 245 -18.84 -11.62 -10.02
C CYS A 245 -19.44 -12.94 -10.50
N ARG A 246 -18.59 -13.97 -10.66
CA ARG A 246 -18.99 -15.30 -11.15
C ARG A 246 -18.28 -16.43 -10.41
#